data_AF-U2L123-F1
#
_entry.id   AF-U2L123-F1
#
_cell.length_a   1.000
_cell.length_b   1.000
_cell.length_c   1.000
_cell.angle_alpha   90.00
_cell.angle_beta   90.00
_cell.angle_gamma   90.00
#
_symmetry.space_group_name_H-M   'P 1'
#
loop_
_entity.id
_entity.type
_entity.pdbx_description
1 polymer ?
#
loop_
_entity_poly.entity_id
_entity_poly.type
_entity_poly.pdbx_seq_one_letter_code
_entity_poly.pdbx_strand_id
1 'polypeptide(L)' 'MKLWLGKKVFEPLNELQVFISCCTVLNDTLAWDLGENRDPRDCIDIAPDMLYDLEHISDKIA' A
#
# COMPACT_ATOMS: atom_id res chain seq x y z
N MET A 1 8.17 0.71 17.39
CA MET A 1 7.77 0.81 15.96
C MET A 1 7.51 2.28 15.66
N LYS A 2 8.08 2.83 14.58
CA LYS A 2 7.95 4.27 14.26
C LYS A 2 6.76 4.44 13.30
N LEU A 3 5.79 5.28 13.64
CA LEU A 3 4.66 5.56 12.75
C LEU A 3 5.14 6.49 11.63
N TRP A 4 5.12 5.96 10.40
CA TRP A 4 5.51 6.68 9.18
C TRP A 4 4.29 7.25 8.44
N LEU A 5 3.08 6.75 8.72
CA LEU A 5 1.83 7.33 8.26
C LEU A 5 1.78 8.83 8.61
N GLY A 6 1.40 9.66 7.64
CA GLY A 6 1.37 11.12 7.77
C GLY A 6 2.72 11.81 7.63
N LYS A 7 3.72 11.18 7.00
CA LYS A 7 5.04 11.79 6.77
C LYS A 7 5.53 11.55 5.36
N LYS A 8 5.95 12.62 4.68
CA LYS A 8 6.66 12.57 3.40
C LYS A 8 5.88 11.73 2.37
N VAL A 9 6.53 10.77 1.72
CA VAL A 9 5.94 9.89 0.70
C VAL A 9 4.74 9.07 1.21
N PHE A 10 4.62 8.84 2.52
CA PHE A 10 3.50 8.11 3.12
C PHE A 10 2.34 9.00 3.56
N GLU A 11 2.47 10.33 3.46
CA GLU A 11 1.41 11.26 3.85
C GLU A 11 0.09 11.06 3.08
N PRO A 12 0.10 10.83 1.74
CA PRO A 12 -1.13 10.60 0.99
C PRO A 12 -1.93 9.38 1.46
N LEU A 13 -1.24 8.36 2.00
CA LEU A 13 -1.86 7.12 2.48
C LEU A 13 -2.67 7.29 3.78
N ASN A 14 -2.67 8.49 4.40
CA ASN A 14 -3.59 8.80 5.49
C ASN A 14 -5.04 8.96 5.03
N GLU A 15 -5.27 9.27 3.75
CA GLU A 15 -6.60 9.39 3.19
C GLU A 15 -7.11 8.01 2.75
N LEU A 16 -8.17 7.52 3.39
CA LEU A 16 -8.68 6.16 3.14
C LEU A 16 -9.05 5.92 1.68
N GLN A 17 -9.62 6.94 1.00
CA GLN A 17 -9.99 6.79 -0.40
C GLN A 17 -8.75 6.63 -1.29
N VAL A 18 -7.71 7.44 -1.08
CA VAL A 18 -6.41 7.29 -1.77
C VAL A 18 -5.80 5.92 -1.47
N PHE A 19 -5.83 5.49 -0.21
CA PHE A 19 -5.31 4.19 0.19
C PHE A 19 -6.03 3.05 -0.54
N ILE A 20 -7.34 3.12 -0.74
CA ILE A 20 -8.09 2.07 -1.43
C ILE A 20 -7.92 2.18 -2.95
N SER A 21 -8.05 3.37 -3.53
CA SER A 21 -8.09 3.57 -4.98
C SER A 21 -6.74 3.36 -5.65
N CYS A 22 -5.65 3.70 -4.97
CA CYS A 22 -4.29 3.56 -5.51
C CYS A 22 -3.69 2.17 -5.23
N CYS A 23 -4.35 1.35 -4.39
CA CYS A 23 -3.89 0.01 -4.07
C CYS A 23 -4.11 -0.94 -5.25
N THR A 24 -3.02 -1.56 -5.73
CA THR A 24 -3.03 -2.47 -6.87
C THR A 24 -1.96 -3.54 -6.69
N VAL A 25 -2.08 -4.63 -7.44
CA VAL A 25 -0.94 -5.53 -7.65
C VAL A 25 -0.08 -4.96 -8.78
N LEU A 26 1.21 -4.76 -8.53
CA LEU A 26 2.19 -4.29 -9.51
C LEU A 26 3.53 -4.98 -9.24
N ASN A 27 4.20 -5.44 -10.31
CA ASN A 27 5.49 -6.13 -10.22
C ASN A 27 5.50 -7.29 -9.21
N ASP A 28 4.44 -8.11 -9.21
CA ASP A 28 4.24 -9.24 -8.31
C ASP A 28 4.21 -8.89 -6.80
N THR A 29 3.96 -7.62 -6.47
CA THR A 29 3.83 -7.11 -5.10
C THR A 29 2.51 -6.36 -4.91
N LEU A 30 2.07 -6.23 -3.66
CA LEU A 30 1.00 -5.29 -3.30
C LEU A 30 1.59 -3.89 -3.23
N ALA A 31 1.08 -2.96 -4.02
CA ALA A 31 1.64 -1.62 -4.16
C ALA A 31 0.57 -0.52 -4.21
N TRP A 32 1.00 0.70 -3.92
CA TRP A 32 0.23 1.93 -4.07
C TRP A 32 0.83 2.78 -5.20
N ASP A 33 0.10 2.89 -6.31
CA ASP A 33 0.43 3.73 -7.46
C ASP A 33 -0.17 5.13 -7.28
N LEU A 34 0.59 6.02 -6.65
CA LEU A 34 0.16 7.40 -6.38
C LEU A 34 0.26 8.31 -7.61
N GLY A 35 1.08 7.92 -8.60
CA GLY A 35 1.27 8.66 -9.85
C GLY A 35 0.23 8.31 -10.93
N GLU A 36 -0.57 7.26 -10.70
CA GLU A 36 -1.57 6.70 -11.62
C GLU A 36 -1.00 6.35 -13.01
N ASN A 37 0.30 6.05 -13.08
CA ASN A 37 1.03 5.78 -14.32
C ASN A 37 1.49 4.32 -14.43
N ARG A 38 1.26 3.51 -13.38
CA ARG A 38 1.73 2.13 -13.24
C ARG A 38 3.22 1.96 -13.49
N ASP A 39 4.04 2.98 -13.18
CA ASP A 39 5.49 2.86 -13.21
C ASP A 39 5.95 2.08 -11.96
N PRO A 40 6.53 0.87 -12.10
CA PRO A 40 7.00 0.08 -10.96
C PRO A 40 8.13 0.75 -10.17
N ARG A 41 8.73 1.83 -10.68
CA ARG A 41 9.77 2.60 -9.99
C ARG A 41 9.20 3.74 -9.14
N ASP A 42 7.93 4.07 -9.32
CA ASP A 42 7.25 5.21 -8.69
C ASP A 42 6.01 4.75 -7.92
N CYS A 43 6.18 3.69 -7.12
CA CYS A 43 5.14 3.16 -6.25
C CYS A 43 5.68 2.85 -4.85
N ILE A 44 4.76 2.73 -3.89
CA ILE A 44 5.06 2.23 -2.54
C ILE A 44 4.61 0.78 -2.50
N ASP A 45 5.53 -0.18 -2.34
CA ASP A 45 5.23 -1.60 -2.33
C ASP A 45 5.52 -2.28 -0.99
N ILE A 46 4.88 -3.44 -0.78
CA ILE A 46 5.14 -4.34 0.34
C ILE A 46 5.66 -5.65 -0.22
N ALA A 47 6.80 -6.10 0.31
CA ALA A 47 7.39 -7.37 -0.06
C ALA A 47 6.42 -8.53 0.24
N PRO A 48 6.26 -9.53 -0.64
CA PRO A 48 5.26 -10.58 -0.47
C PRO A 48 5.44 -11.38 0.82
N ASP A 49 6.68 -11.71 1.19
CA ASP A 49 7.01 -12.39 2.44
C ASP A 49 6.53 -11.61 3.67
N MET A 50 6.76 -10.29 3.68
CA MET A 50 6.28 -9.41 4.73
C MET A 50 4.75 -9.42 4.84
N LEU A 51 4.03 -9.52 3.72
CA LEU A 51 2.57 -9.58 3.69
C LEU A 51 2.05 -10.93 4.21
N TYR A 52 2.68 -12.05 3.81
CA TYR A 52 2.29 -13.40 4.22
C TYR A 52 2.62 -13.70 5.69
N ASP A 53 3.60 -13.01 6.27
CA ASP A 53 3.93 -13.11 7.70
C ASP A 53 2.89 -12.42 8.61
N LEU A 54 2.01 -11.58 8.06
CA LEU A 54 0.94 -10.95 8.84
C LEU A 54 -0.18 -11.93 9.17
N GLU A 55 -0.79 -11.74 10.35
CA GLU A 55 -1.96 -12.51 10.74
C GLU A 55 -3.10 -12.26 9.74
N HIS A 56 -3.64 -13.34 9.18
CA HIS A 56 -4.76 -13.26 8.25
C HIS A 56 -6.00 -12.75 8.97
N ILE A 57 -6.46 -11.55 8.60
CA ILE A 57 -7.69 -10.96 9.14
C ILE A 57 -8.88 -11.40 8.27
N SER A 58 -9.83 -12.13 8.86
CA SER A 58 -11.05 -12.58 8.16
C SER A 58 -12.26 -11.66 8.39
N ASP A 59 -12.02 -10.42 8.82
CA ASP A 59 -13.10 -9.47 9.04
C ASP A 59 -13.78 -9.15 7.71
N LYS A 60 -15.12 -9.06 7.76
CA LYS A 60 -15.89 -8.66 6.59
C LYS A 60 -15.49 -7.24 6.22
N ILE A 61 -14.87 -7.08 5.06
CA ILE A 61 -14.75 -5.78 4.41
C ILE A 61 -16.19 -5.33 4.15
N ALA A 62 -16.61 -4.27 4.84
CA ALA A 62 -17.98 -3.78 4.92
C ALA A 62 -18.55 -3.37 3.55
#